data_AF-A0A9Q8QJK1-F1
#
_entry.id   AF-A0A9Q8QJK1-F1
#
_cell.length_a   1.000
_cell.length_b   1.000
_cell.length_c   1.000
_cell.angle_alpha   90.00
_cell.angle_beta   90.00
_cell.angle_gamma   90.00
#
_symmetry.space_group_name_H-M   'P 1'
#
loop_
_entity.id
_entity.type
_entity.pdbx_description
1 polymer ?
#
loop_
_entity_poly.entity_id
_entity_poly.type
_entity_poly.pdbx_seq_one_letter_code
_entity_poly.pdbx_strand_id
1 'polypeptide(L)'
;MRNFLGITLAIFVGIASTLVAFVVINNACSYSYNYNNYHLYSVGDVSGRIASLFRSLLYTDTRAATSSTLAPSEKKIQQQQQQQRHLSSTAAAVAEMSSSATATTTTTTTTKMAQRAIRKVLLAAEQSEGAGARVRRSIGTPSLRNLSPFLMLDHFSVRPGAGFPDHPHRGQETITYLLEGAVDHEDFAGNRGTIRAGDLQFMTAGRGIVHAEMPAQNPDGGANVGLQLWVDLPRELKACEPRYRDLRAAEIPRVDVDDGRATVRVISGQSHGVDSVKDLAYTPVWILDVELRPGARVTQPLPSGWNAFAYVLEGDAYFGGGEGDARTKVAQYHNVVFQQEGDAVHVEAADDAAAGNTRLVIVAGTPLDQEVVQYGPFVLNSKEGVYQALMDYQSYSNGFERAKDWQSEIGKSMKH
;
A
#
# COMPACT_ATOMS: atom_id res chain seq x y z
N MET A 1 -28.50 -74.08 28.34
CA MET A 1 -27.75 -75.27 28.78
C MET A 1 -26.86 -75.73 27.63
N ARG A 2 -25.55 -75.80 27.89
CA ARG A 2 -24.49 -76.60 27.23
C ARG A 2 -24.27 -76.40 25.72
N ASN A 3 -23.20 -75.75 25.28
CA ASN A 3 -21.75 -76.07 25.36
C ASN A 3 -21.26 -76.80 24.11
N PHE A 4 -20.45 -76.08 23.33
CA PHE A 4 -19.19 -76.46 22.69
C PHE A 4 -18.47 -75.10 22.52
N LEU A 5 -17.51 -74.63 23.34
CA LEU A 5 -16.19 -75.17 23.74
C LEU A 5 -15.41 -75.69 22.51
N GLY A 6 -14.28 -75.14 22.06
CA GLY A 6 -13.43 -74.04 22.51
C GLY A 6 -12.05 -74.11 21.82
N ILE A 7 -11.17 -73.14 22.11
CA ILE A 7 -9.70 -73.06 21.84
C ILE A 7 -9.38 -72.38 20.48
N THR A 8 -8.72 -71.22 20.38
CA THR A 8 -7.69 -70.52 21.20
C THR A 8 -7.73 -69.03 20.80
N LEU A 9 -7.96 -68.02 21.65
CA LEU A 9 -7.16 -67.44 22.76
C LEU A 9 -6.44 -66.14 22.35
N ALA A 10 -6.95 -65.04 22.92
CA ALA A 10 -6.30 -63.77 23.31
C ALA A 10 -5.73 -62.86 22.18
N ILE A 11 -5.94 -61.55 22.15
CA ILE A 11 -5.91 -60.57 23.24
C ILE A 11 -6.86 -59.40 22.94
N PHE A 12 -7.77 -59.14 23.87
CA PHE A 12 -8.42 -57.84 24.09
C PHE A 12 -8.17 -57.51 25.57
N VAL A 13 -7.29 -56.56 25.87
CA VAL A 13 -7.17 -55.70 27.08
C VAL A 13 -6.04 -54.73 26.70
N GLY A 14 -6.11 -53.41 26.71
CA GLY A 14 -6.90 -52.51 27.52
C GLY A 14 -5.93 -51.59 28.27
N ILE A 15 -6.10 -50.29 28.05
CA ILE A 15 -5.77 -49.18 28.97
C ILE A 15 -4.34 -48.60 28.91
N ALA A 16 -4.33 -47.33 28.47
CA ALA A 16 -3.66 -46.14 29.01
C ALA A 16 -2.29 -46.24 29.72
N SER A 17 -1.50 -45.21 29.39
CA SER A 17 -0.49 -44.53 30.22
C SER A 17 0.97 -44.96 30.06
N THR A 18 1.78 -43.91 29.90
CA THR A 18 3.16 -43.66 30.36
C THR A 18 4.33 -43.76 29.36
N LEU A 19 5.13 -42.66 29.39
CA LEU A 19 6.53 -42.43 28.96
C LEU A 19 6.82 -42.44 27.45
N VAL A 20 7.29 -41.35 26.82
CA VAL A 20 8.57 -40.62 26.99
C VAL A 20 9.80 -41.50 26.78
N ALA A 21 10.58 -41.10 25.76
CA ALA A 21 12.01 -41.37 25.49
C ALA A 21 12.36 -42.38 24.37
N PHE A 22 13.44 -42.00 23.66
CA PHE A 22 14.24 -42.67 22.63
C PHE A 22 13.71 -42.57 21.18
N VAL A 23 14.17 -41.60 20.36
CA VAL A 23 15.53 -41.41 19.81
C VAL A 23 16.01 -42.62 19.01
N VAL A 24 16.02 -42.43 17.69
CA VAL A 24 17.02 -42.85 16.69
C VAL A 24 17.52 -44.29 16.79
N ILE A 25 17.25 -45.09 15.74
CA ILE A 25 18.22 -45.98 15.10
C ILE A 25 17.63 -46.51 13.77
N ASN A 26 18.49 -46.53 12.75
CA ASN A 26 18.43 -47.29 11.49
C ASN A 26 17.55 -46.79 10.33
N ASN A 27 18.18 -46.07 9.40
CA ASN A 27 18.55 -46.75 8.15
C ASN A 27 19.81 -46.14 7.54
N ALA A 28 20.90 -46.88 7.64
CA ALA A 28 22.08 -46.72 6.81
C ALA A 28 21.88 -47.56 5.55
N CYS A 29 22.08 -46.95 4.37
CA CYS A 29 22.53 -47.67 3.19
C CYS A 29 23.25 -46.72 2.23
N SER A 30 24.57 -46.74 2.33
CA SER A 30 25.53 -46.88 1.22
C SER A 30 25.54 -45.83 0.10
N TYR A 31 26.57 -44.96 0.07
CA TYR A 31 27.42 -44.75 -1.10
C TYR A 31 28.80 -44.20 -0.68
N SER A 32 29.85 -44.65 -1.38
CA SER A 32 31.27 -44.62 -1.01
C SER A 32 32.04 -43.35 -1.43
N TYR A 33 32.97 -42.93 -0.55
CA TYR A 33 34.33 -42.37 -0.75
C TYR A 33 34.62 -41.19 -1.71
N ASN A 34 35.14 -40.07 -1.18
CA ASN A 34 36.58 -39.77 -1.14
C ASN A 34 36.97 -38.60 -0.20
N TYR A 35 38.23 -38.62 0.26
CA TYR A 35 38.81 -37.91 1.41
C TYR A 35 39.45 -36.52 1.13
N ASN A 36 39.68 -35.76 2.22
CA ASN A 36 40.62 -34.62 2.48
C ASN A 36 40.11 -33.21 2.09
N ASN A 37 40.08 -32.17 2.95
CA ASN A 37 41.10 -31.73 3.93
C ASN A 37 40.56 -30.67 4.94
N TYR A 38 41.01 -30.79 6.20
CA TYR A 38 41.40 -29.78 7.20
C TYR A 38 40.49 -28.67 7.81
N HIS A 39 40.57 -28.69 9.15
CA HIS A 39 40.70 -27.62 10.16
C HIS A 39 39.50 -27.18 11.01
N LEU A 40 39.64 -27.54 12.29
CA LEU A 40 38.86 -27.15 13.46
C LEU A 40 38.84 -25.63 13.68
N TYR A 41 37.65 -25.11 14.01
CA TYR A 41 37.51 -24.03 14.99
C TYR A 41 36.50 -24.46 16.06
N SER A 42 36.95 -24.37 17.31
CA SER A 42 36.16 -24.50 18.53
C SER A 42 35.25 -23.28 18.67
N VAL A 43 33.95 -23.49 18.87
CA VAL A 43 33.06 -22.48 19.44
C VAL A 43 32.36 -23.09 20.64
N GLY A 44 32.80 -22.66 21.82
CA GLY A 44 32.11 -22.88 23.07
C GLY A 44 30.85 -22.02 23.15
N ASP A 45 29.84 -22.62 23.77
CA ASP A 45 28.85 -22.01 24.65
C ASP A 45 27.93 -20.90 24.08
N VAL A 46 26.80 -21.32 23.52
CA VAL A 46 25.56 -20.53 23.50
C VAL A 46 24.50 -21.28 24.28
N SER A 47 24.75 -21.56 25.56
CA SER A 47 23.75 -22.09 26.50
C SER A 47 23.36 -21.02 27.53
N GLY A 48 22.74 -19.94 27.08
CA GLY A 48 22.30 -18.86 27.99
C GLY A 48 21.16 -17.95 27.52
N ARG A 49 20.75 -18.00 26.24
CA ARG A 49 19.72 -17.08 25.72
C ARG A 49 18.47 -17.72 25.11
N ILE A 50 18.41 -19.06 25.03
CA ILE A 50 17.23 -19.78 24.53
C ILE A 50 16.22 -20.11 25.66
N ALA A 51 16.61 -20.01 26.94
CA ALA A 51 15.76 -20.33 28.08
C ALA A 51 14.81 -19.19 28.54
N SER A 52 14.96 -17.97 28.01
CA SER A 52 14.09 -16.82 28.36
C SER A 52 12.91 -16.65 27.38
N LEU A 53 13.05 -17.09 26.12
CA LEU A 53 12.00 -16.95 25.11
C LEU A 53 10.87 -18.00 25.21
N PHE A 54 11.04 -19.09 25.97
CA PHE A 54 9.98 -20.07 26.18
C PHE A 54 9.12 -19.82 27.42
N ARG A 55 9.43 -18.81 28.25
CA ARG A 55 8.70 -18.53 29.50
C ARG A 55 7.63 -17.43 29.37
N SER A 56 7.51 -16.76 28.22
CA SER A 56 6.38 -15.83 27.97
C SER A 56 5.24 -16.41 27.12
N LEU A 57 5.36 -17.65 26.64
CA LEU A 57 4.34 -18.28 25.78
C LEU A 57 3.23 -19.05 26.53
N LEU A 58 3.25 -19.11 27.86
CA LEU A 58 2.28 -19.90 28.65
C LEU A 58 1.82 -19.19 29.94
N TYR A 59 1.32 -17.95 29.82
CA TYR A 59 0.52 -17.34 30.87
C TYR A 59 -0.83 -16.87 30.30
N THR A 60 -1.81 -17.77 30.28
CA THR A 60 -3.21 -17.42 30.10
C THR A 60 -3.77 -17.00 31.46
N ASP A 61 -3.92 -15.69 31.65
CA ASP A 61 -4.59 -15.13 32.82
C ASP A 61 -6.09 -15.44 32.75
N THR A 62 -6.54 -16.29 33.66
CA THR A 62 -7.95 -16.66 33.85
C THR A 62 -8.54 -15.76 34.92
N ARG A 63 -8.86 -14.50 34.57
CA ARG A 63 -9.73 -13.62 35.38
C ARG A 63 -10.16 -12.38 34.60
N ALA A 64 -11.37 -12.44 34.01
CA ALA A 64 -12.36 -11.36 33.90
C ALA A 64 -13.45 -11.78 32.89
N ALA A 65 -14.35 -12.66 33.30
CA ALA A 65 -15.62 -12.82 32.61
C ALA A 65 -16.57 -11.71 33.07
N THR A 66 -16.55 -10.58 32.36
CA THR A 66 -17.65 -9.62 32.34
C THR A 66 -18.26 -9.65 30.94
N SER A 67 -19.57 -9.89 30.87
CA SER A 67 -20.30 -10.20 29.64
C SER A 67 -20.16 -9.11 28.58
N SER A 68 -19.48 -9.43 27.48
CA SER A 68 -19.46 -8.64 26.25
C SER A 68 -20.48 -9.21 25.27
N THR A 69 -21.53 -8.44 24.99
CA THR A 69 -22.57 -8.73 23.99
C THR A 69 -22.13 -8.26 22.60
N LEU A 70 -20.98 -8.73 22.11
CA LEU A 70 -20.54 -8.49 20.74
C LEU A 70 -21.05 -9.58 19.81
N ALA A 71 -21.54 -9.17 18.64
CA ALA A 71 -22.04 -10.09 17.61
C ALA A 71 -20.89 -10.99 17.11
N PRO A 72 -21.19 -12.22 16.61
CA PRO A 72 -20.17 -13.16 16.14
C PRO A 72 -19.22 -12.59 15.06
N SER A 73 -19.68 -11.62 14.28
CA SER A 73 -18.89 -10.89 13.28
C SER A 73 -17.80 -10.01 13.90
N GLU A 74 -18.11 -9.30 14.99
CA GLU A 74 -17.19 -8.38 15.68
C GLU A 74 -16.06 -9.14 16.38
N LYS A 75 -16.34 -10.34 16.89
CA LYS A 75 -15.32 -11.23 17.48
C LYS A 75 -14.34 -11.74 16.43
N LYS A 76 -14.79 -12.05 15.21
CA LYS A 76 -13.91 -12.43 14.10
C LYS A 76 -13.03 -11.28 13.63
N ILE A 77 -13.57 -10.06 13.59
CA ILE A 77 -12.83 -8.85 13.23
C ILE A 77 -11.71 -8.58 14.25
N GLN A 78 -12.01 -8.66 15.55
CA GLN A 78 -10.97 -8.50 16.58
C GLN A 78 -9.88 -9.57 16.51
N GLN A 79 -10.24 -10.81 16.19
CA GLN A 79 -9.30 -11.92 16.06
C GLN A 79 -8.36 -11.74 14.86
N GLN A 80 -8.89 -11.26 13.73
CA GLN A 80 -8.07 -10.90 12.56
C GLN A 80 -7.16 -9.69 12.86
N GLN A 81 -7.65 -8.66 13.54
CA GLN A 81 -6.85 -7.50 13.96
C GLN A 81 -5.73 -7.87 14.97
N GLN A 82 -5.95 -8.87 15.83
CA GLN A 82 -4.89 -9.40 16.70
C GLN A 82 -3.85 -10.20 15.92
N GLN A 83 -4.28 -11.02 14.95
CA GLN A 83 -3.38 -11.79 14.10
C GLN A 83 -2.50 -10.88 13.22
N GLN A 84 -3.07 -9.77 12.73
CA GLN A 84 -2.38 -8.74 11.96
C GLN A 84 -1.34 -7.99 12.82
N ARG A 85 -1.66 -7.64 14.07
CA ARG A 85 -0.68 -7.06 15.01
C ARG A 85 0.50 -7.98 15.27
N HIS A 86 0.26 -9.29 15.32
CA HIS A 86 1.32 -10.25 15.57
C HIS A 86 2.27 -10.40 14.37
N LEU A 87 1.73 -10.43 13.15
CA LEU A 87 2.51 -10.51 11.91
C LEU A 87 3.36 -9.24 11.67
N SER A 88 2.80 -8.06 11.93
CA SER A 88 3.52 -6.78 11.84
C SER A 88 4.63 -6.65 12.88
N SER A 89 4.43 -7.15 14.12
CA SER A 89 5.48 -7.13 15.15
C SER A 89 6.61 -8.10 14.81
N THR A 90 6.32 -9.26 14.21
CA THR A 90 7.37 -10.19 13.75
C THR A 90 8.16 -9.63 12.58
N ALA A 91 7.53 -8.94 11.63
CA ALA A 91 8.24 -8.28 10.53
C ALA A 91 9.15 -7.14 11.03
N ALA A 92 8.68 -6.35 12.00
CA ALA A 92 9.48 -5.30 12.65
C ALA A 92 10.66 -5.89 13.46
N ALA A 93 10.45 -6.97 14.20
CA ALA A 93 11.50 -7.63 14.98
C ALA A 93 12.60 -8.26 14.09
N VAL A 94 12.24 -8.80 12.92
CA VAL A 94 13.21 -9.33 11.95
C VAL A 94 14.02 -8.21 11.29
N ALA A 95 13.42 -7.03 11.10
CA ALA A 95 14.13 -5.84 10.64
C ALA A 95 15.10 -5.29 11.71
N GLU A 96 14.71 -5.31 12.98
CA GLU A 96 15.57 -4.87 14.09
C GLU A 96 16.74 -5.82 14.37
N MET A 97 16.54 -7.14 14.29
CA MET A 97 17.60 -8.14 14.52
C MET A 97 18.71 -8.12 13.47
N SER A 98 18.47 -7.54 12.29
CA SER A 98 19.49 -7.34 11.26
C SER A 98 20.38 -6.10 11.53
N SER A 99 20.09 -5.30 12.55
CA SER A 99 20.81 -4.03 12.82
C SER A 99 21.83 -4.08 13.96
N SER A 100 21.91 -5.16 14.74
CA SER A 100 22.81 -5.23 15.90
C SER A 100 24.05 -6.10 15.65
N ALA A 101 25.04 -5.55 14.96
CA ALA A 101 26.40 -6.10 14.98
C ALA A 101 27.45 -4.98 14.97
N THR A 102 28.10 -4.83 16.13
CA THR A 102 29.45 -4.25 16.36
C THR A 102 29.62 -2.72 16.28
N ALA A 103 29.65 -2.10 17.47
CA ALA A 103 30.11 -0.73 17.66
C ALA A 103 31.62 -0.63 17.38
N THR A 104 31.97 -0.09 16.22
CA THR A 104 33.29 0.46 15.93
C THR A 104 33.08 1.96 15.71
N THR A 105 33.94 2.79 16.28
CA THR A 105 33.89 4.26 16.19
C THR A 105 33.94 4.70 14.73
N THR A 106 32.78 4.92 14.11
CA THR A 106 32.68 5.40 12.74
C THR A 106 32.70 6.91 12.77
N THR A 107 33.79 7.50 12.29
CA THR A 107 33.83 8.88 11.80
C THR A 107 32.61 9.08 10.91
N THR A 108 31.70 10.01 11.26
CA THR A 108 30.49 10.29 10.47
C THR A 108 30.88 10.97 9.17
N THR A 109 31.35 10.18 8.20
CA THR A 109 31.33 10.57 6.80
C THR A 109 29.86 10.60 6.43
N THR A 110 29.27 11.78 6.27
CA THR A 110 27.96 11.94 5.65
C THR A 110 28.07 11.37 4.24
N THR A 111 27.70 10.09 4.07
CA THR A 111 27.62 9.49 2.75
C THR A 111 26.58 10.28 1.96
N LYS A 112 27.05 11.01 0.95
CA LYS A 112 26.19 11.80 0.06
C LYS A 112 25.14 10.86 -0.55
N MET A 113 23.86 11.15 -0.33
CA MET A 113 22.77 10.37 -0.91
C MET A 113 22.85 10.42 -2.42
N ALA A 114 22.87 9.27 -3.06
CA ALA A 114 22.87 9.17 -4.51
C ALA A 114 21.51 9.64 -5.05
N GLN A 115 21.52 10.53 -6.04
CA GLN A 115 20.28 11.02 -6.64
C GLN A 115 19.72 10.00 -7.63
N ARG A 116 18.41 9.77 -7.60
CA ARG A 116 17.74 8.94 -8.59
C ARG A 116 17.70 9.65 -9.93
N ALA A 117 18.24 9.00 -10.95
CA ALA A 117 18.19 9.53 -12.30
C ALA A 117 16.76 9.54 -12.85
N ILE A 118 16.46 10.50 -13.72
CA ILE A 118 15.18 10.54 -14.45
C ILE A 118 15.19 9.41 -15.48
N ARG A 119 14.22 8.50 -15.37
CA ARG A 119 13.97 7.46 -16.37
C ARG A 119 13.12 7.99 -17.52
N LYS A 120 12.09 8.78 -17.21
CA LYS A 120 11.14 9.27 -18.22
C LYS A 120 10.43 10.52 -17.72
N VAL A 121 10.16 11.46 -18.63
CA VAL A 121 9.24 12.57 -18.42
C VAL A 121 8.09 12.43 -19.41
N LEU A 122 6.84 12.56 -18.95
CA LEU A 122 5.65 12.46 -19.79
C LEU A 122 4.64 13.55 -19.45
N LEU A 123 4.09 14.20 -20.49
CA LEU A 123 2.96 15.11 -20.35
C LEU A 123 1.69 14.30 -20.09
N ALA A 124 0.94 14.63 -19.03
CA ALA A 124 -0.41 14.15 -18.83
C ALA A 124 -1.37 15.02 -19.65
N ALA A 125 -1.61 14.60 -20.89
CA ALA A 125 -2.57 15.26 -21.76
C ALA A 125 -3.99 15.13 -21.20
N GLU A 126 -4.79 16.17 -21.39
CA GLU A 126 -6.17 16.18 -20.92
C GLU A 126 -7.07 15.34 -21.84
N GLN A 127 -7.97 14.56 -21.26
CA GLN A 127 -8.94 13.70 -21.93
C GLN A 127 -10.26 13.66 -21.17
N SER A 128 -11.32 13.24 -21.85
CA SER A 128 -12.64 13.02 -21.22
C SER A 128 -12.69 11.64 -20.56
N GLU A 129 -13.34 11.55 -19.40
CA GLU A 129 -13.62 10.30 -18.68
C GLU A 129 -15.00 10.39 -17.99
N GLY A 130 -15.51 9.25 -17.52
CA GLY A 130 -16.78 9.18 -16.79
C GLY A 130 -17.93 9.83 -17.55
N ALA A 131 -18.75 10.60 -16.83
CA ALA A 131 -19.85 11.37 -17.39
C ALA A 131 -19.46 12.86 -17.42
N GLY A 132 -18.81 13.31 -18.49
CA GLY A 132 -18.45 14.72 -18.70
C GLY A 132 -17.25 15.22 -17.89
N ALA A 133 -16.54 14.34 -17.18
CA ALA A 133 -15.35 14.69 -16.42
C ALA A 133 -14.14 14.88 -17.34
N ARG A 134 -13.20 15.73 -16.91
CA ARG A 134 -11.91 15.95 -17.58
C ARG A 134 -10.80 15.48 -16.67
N VAL A 135 -9.90 14.68 -17.20
CA VAL A 135 -8.73 14.17 -16.47
C VAL A 135 -7.47 14.34 -17.29
N ARG A 136 -6.34 14.47 -16.60
CA ARG A 136 -5.00 14.37 -17.17
C ARG A 136 -4.37 13.07 -16.71
N ARG A 137 -4.35 12.07 -17.59
CA ARG A 137 -3.82 10.74 -17.28
C ARG A 137 -2.33 10.66 -17.55
N SER A 138 -1.52 10.27 -16.56
CA SER A 138 -0.09 10.02 -16.76
C SER A 138 0.24 8.52 -16.78
N ILE A 139 -0.05 7.82 -15.68
CA ILE A 139 0.12 6.36 -15.57
C ILE A 139 -1.19 5.73 -16.06
N GLY A 140 -1.10 4.63 -16.81
CA GLY A 140 -2.25 4.00 -17.49
C GLY A 140 -2.34 4.36 -18.99
N THR A 141 -1.50 5.29 -19.47
CA THR A 141 -1.42 5.66 -20.89
C THR A 141 -0.65 4.61 -21.70
N PRO A 142 -0.75 4.58 -23.05
CA PRO A 142 0.11 3.75 -23.87
C PRO A 142 1.61 3.99 -23.65
N SER A 143 1.99 5.21 -23.26
CA SER A 143 3.38 5.57 -23.00
C SER A 143 3.90 5.02 -21.67
N LEU A 144 3.02 4.75 -20.71
CA LEU A 144 3.35 4.23 -19.39
C LEU A 144 2.15 3.44 -18.86
N ARG A 145 2.00 2.20 -19.36
CA ARG A 145 0.82 1.36 -19.10
C ARG A 145 0.58 1.10 -17.62
N ASN A 146 1.65 0.90 -16.87
CA ASN A 146 1.69 0.86 -15.41
C ASN A 146 3.13 1.14 -14.95
N LEU A 147 3.29 1.38 -13.66
CA LEU A 147 4.57 1.50 -12.96
C LEU A 147 4.39 0.82 -11.61
N SER A 148 4.53 -0.52 -11.54
CA SER A 148 4.23 -1.32 -10.34
C SER A 148 4.73 -0.66 -9.04
N PRO A 149 3.89 -0.44 -8.03
CA PRO A 149 2.51 -0.94 -7.90
C PRO A 149 1.44 -0.02 -8.51
N PHE A 150 1.81 1.08 -9.15
CA PHE A 150 0.88 2.08 -9.69
C PHE A 150 0.27 1.65 -11.02
N LEU A 151 -1.05 1.63 -11.07
CA LEU A 151 -1.83 1.19 -12.23
C LEU A 151 -2.32 2.38 -13.06
N MET A 152 -2.69 3.46 -12.39
CA MET A 152 -3.25 4.65 -13.02
C MET A 152 -2.98 5.87 -12.13
N LEU A 153 -2.71 7.02 -12.76
CA LEU A 153 -2.74 8.32 -12.10
C LEU A 153 -3.49 9.30 -12.99
N ASP A 154 -4.59 9.82 -12.48
CA ASP A 154 -5.37 10.88 -13.08
C ASP A 154 -5.32 12.13 -12.20
N HIS A 155 -5.05 13.28 -12.82
CA HIS A 155 -5.35 14.59 -12.24
C HIS A 155 -6.68 15.07 -12.82
N PHE A 156 -7.73 15.04 -12.01
CA PHE A 156 -9.09 15.37 -12.43
C PHE A 156 -9.43 16.83 -12.15
N SER A 157 -10.26 17.40 -13.02
CA SER A 157 -10.93 18.68 -12.82
C SER A 157 -12.40 18.51 -13.24
N VAL A 158 -13.29 18.43 -12.26
CA VAL A 158 -14.68 18.03 -12.50
C VAL A 158 -15.63 19.10 -11.96
N ARG A 159 -16.42 19.69 -12.85
CA ARG A 159 -17.48 20.65 -12.49
C ARG A 159 -18.74 19.91 -12.05
N PRO A 160 -19.59 20.56 -11.24
CA PRO A 160 -20.92 20.03 -10.95
C PRO A 160 -21.71 19.76 -12.24
N GLY A 161 -22.48 18.67 -12.28
CA GLY A 161 -23.14 18.17 -13.48
C GLY A 161 -22.27 17.28 -14.37
N ALA A 162 -21.05 16.97 -13.93
CA ALA A 162 -20.21 15.88 -14.42
C ALA A 162 -19.79 14.98 -13.25
N GLY A 163 -19.16 13.84 -13.51
CA GLY A 163 -18.62 12.98 -12.43
C GLY A 163 -18.36 11.54 -12.84
N PHE A 164 -18.22 10.70 -11.82
CA PHE A 164 -18.01 9.26 -11.95
C PHE A 164 -19.20 8.54 -11.29
N PRO A 165 -20.31 8.34 -12.02
CA PRO A 165 -21.48 7.64 -11.49
C PRO A 165 -21.15 6.17 -11.19
N ASP A 166 -22.14 5.41 -10.73
CA ASP A 166 -22.03 4.00 -10.33
C ASP A 166 -21.10 3.18 -11.24
N HIS A 167 -19.96 2.77 -10.71
CA HIS A 167 -18.97 1.96 -11.41
C HIS A 167 -18.28 0.97 -10.46
N PRO A 168 -17.86 -0.22 -10.96
CA PRO A 168 -17.23 -1.22 -10.13
C PRO A 168 -15.71 -1.04 -10.03
N HIS A 169 -15.07 -1.70 -9.06
CA HIS A 169 -13.62 -2.00 -9.01
C HIS A 169 -13.37 -3.40 -8.41
N ARG A 170 -12.26 -4.05 -8.77
CA ARG A 170 -11.79 -5.31 -8.13
C ARG A 170 -10.29 -5.49 -8.28
N GLY A 171 -9.63 -5.78 -7.15
CA GLY A 171 -8.22 -6.18 -7.09
C GLY A 171 -7.21 -5.03 -6.94
N GLN A 172 -7.64 -3.81 -6.71
CA GLN A 172 -6.80 -2.63 -6.49
C GLN A 172 -7.25 -1.81 -5.26
N GLU A 173 -6.42 -0.86 -4.86
CA GLU A 173 -6.79 0.26 -4.01
C GLU A 173 -6.91 1.52 -4.87
N THR A 174 -7.92 2.36 -4.60
CA THR A 174 -8.04 3.70 -5.19
C THR A 174 -7.79 4.73 -4.10
N ILE A 175 -6.89 5.66 -4.38
CA ILE A 175 -6.51 6.74 -3.47
C ILE A 175 -6.94 8.06 -4.11
N THR A 176 -7.97 8.67 -3.54
CA THR A 176 -8.48 9.97 -3.95
C THR A 176 -7.86 11.03 -3.05
N TYR A 177 -7.09 11.97 -3.61
CA TYR A 177 -6.56 13.14 -2.89
C TYR A 177 -7.15 14.42 -3.45
N LEU A 178 -7.91 15.16 -2.64
CA LEU A 178 -8.57 16.37 -3.12
C LEU A 178 -7.74 17.61 -2.89
N LEU A 179 -7.49 18.37 -3.96
CA LEU A 179 -6.69 19.60 -3.94
C LEU A 179 -7.58 20.82 -3.72
N GLU A 180 -8.73 20.87 -4.39
CA GLU A 180 -9.68 21.98 -4.34
C GLU A 180 -11.13 21.48 -4.35
N GLY A 181 -12.00 22.16 -3.60
CA GLY A 181 -13.43 21.85 -3.52
C GLY A 181 -13.76 20.65 -2.62
N ALA A 182 -14.77 19.87 -3.04
CA ALA A 182 -15.24 18.65 -2.37
C ALA A 182 -15.74 17.59 -3.37
N VAL A 183 -15.60 16.31 -3.03
CA VAL A 183 -16.18 15.17 -3.76
C VAL A 183 -16.99 14.33 -2.79
N ASP A 184 -18.24 14.06 -3.14
CA ASP A 184 -19.10 13.13 -2.43
C ASP A 184 -18.90 11.72 -2.98
N HIS A 185 -18.85 10.73 -2.09
CA HIS A 185 -18.77 9.32 -2.46
C HIS A 185 -19.89 8.52 -1.80
N GLU A 186 -20.35 7.48 -2.48
CA GLU A 186 -21.37 6.54 -2.00
C GLU A 186 -21.12 5.15 -2.59
N ASP A 187 -21.22 4.09 -1.78
CA ASP A 187 -21.04 2.72 -2.22
C ASP A 187 -22.25 1.81 -1.95
N PHE A 188 -22.22 0.63 -2.56
CA PHE A 188 -23.22 -0.42 -2.40
C PHE A 188 -23.23 -1.12 -1.03
N ALA A 189 -22.28 -0.78 -0.15
CA ALA A 189 -22.19 -1.30 1.20
C ALA A 189 -22.78 -0.33 2.23
N GLY A 190 -23.25 0.84 1.77
CA GLY A 190 -23.86 1.89 2.57
C GLY A 190 -22.87 2.95 3.07
N ASN A 191 -21.58 2.82 2.73
CA ASN A 191 -20.60 3.85 3.07
C ASN A 191 -20.84 5.08 2.20
N ARG A 192 -20.78 6.26 2.82
CA ARG A 192 -20.93 7.54 2.15
C ARG A 192 -20.17 8.62 2.91
N GLY A 193 -19.77 9.66 2.21
CA GLY A 193 -19.07 10.77 2.82
C GLY A 193 -18.66 11.83 1.82
N THR A 194 -18.00 12.86 2.33
CA THR A 194 -17.44 13.94 1.54
C THR A 194 -15.94 14.02 1.81
N ILE A 195 -15.15 13.94 0.74
CA ILE A 195 -13.72 14.21 0.71
C ILE A 195 -13.59 15.71 0.44
N ARG A 196 -12.97 16.47 1.35
CA ARG A 196 -12.78 17.92 1.20
C ARG A 196 -11.35 18.25 0.79
N ALA A 197 -11.11 19.47 0.34
CA ALA A 197 -9.76 19.94 0.02
C ALA A 197 -8.76 19.60 1.15
N GLY A 198 -7.67 18.93 0.79
CA GLY A 198 -6.65 18.41 1.69
C GLY A 198 -6.92 17.00 2.24
N ASP A 199 -8.16 16.50 2.18
CA ASP A 199 -8.50 15.14 2.63
C ASP A 199 -8.09 14.09 1.59
N LEU A 200 -7.89 12.88 2.08
CA LEU A 200 -7.71 11.68 1.26
C LEU A 200 -8.71 10.60 1.64
N GLN A 201 -9.03 9.78 0.64
CA GLN A 201 -9.70 8.50 0.83
C GLN A 201 -8.86 7.39 0.23
N PHE A 202 -8.54 6.40 1.06
CA PHE A 202 -7.92 5.14 0.63
C PHE A 202 -9.01 4.06 0.62
N MET A 203 -9.48 3.69 -0.57
CA MET A 203 -10.47 2.64 -0.75
C MET A 203 -9.78 1.37 -1.24
N THR A 204 -9.80 0.31 -0.44
CA THR A 204 -9.43 -1.03 -0.90
C THR A 204 -10.64 -1.66 -1.56
N ALA A 205 -10.60 -1.95 -2.87
CA ALA A 205 -11.70 -2.60 -3.58
C ALA A 205 -11.77 -4.11 -3.30
N GLY A 206 -10.62 -4.77 -3.11
CA GLY A 206 -10.55 -6.19 -2.79
C GLY A 206 -11.35 -7.04 -3.76
N ARG A 207 -12.22 -7.91 -3.23
CA ARG A 207 -13.08 -8.81 -4.02
C ARG A 207 -14.18 -8.11 -4.83
N GLY A 208 -14.41 -6.81 -4.64
CA GLY A 208 -15.42 -6.09 -5.43
C GLY A 208 -16.09 -4.97 -4.65
N ILE A 209 -16.17 -3.81 -5.28
CA ILE A 209 -16.98 -2.68 -4.80
C ILE A 209 -17.68 -2.02 -5.99
N VAL A 210 -18.88 -1.50 -5.78
CA VAL A 210 -19.53 -0.57 -6.70
C VAL A 210 -19.79 0.73 -5.95
N HIS A 211 -19.34 1.84 -6.53
CA HIS A 211 -19.45 3.16 -5.91
C HIS A 211 -19.63 4.27 -6.95
N ALA A 212 -20.00 5.45 -6.47
CA ALA A 212 -20.02 6.69 -7.22
C ALA A 212 -19.13 7.73 -6.53
N GLU A 213 -18.51 8.60 -7.33
CA GLU A 213 -17.71 9.74 -6.90
C GLU A 213 -18.17 10.98 -7.68
N MET A 214 -18.89 11.86 -7.01
CA MET A 214 -19.57 13.00 -7.62
C MET A 214 -19.03 14.32 -7.06
N PRO A 215 -18.71 15.32 -7.89
CA PRO A 215 -18.28 16.63 -7.41
C PRO A 215 -19.37 17.30 -6.57
N ALA A 216 -18.99 17.83 -5.41
CA ALA A 216 -19.86 18.69 -4.64
C ALA A 216 -20.11 20.02 -5.36
N GLN A 217 -21.19 20.69 -4.99
CA GLN A 217 -21.51 22.03 -5.48
C GLN A 217 -20.60 23.07 -4.80
N ASN A 218 -19.72 23.70 -5.58
CA ASN A 218 -18.93 24.84 -5.10
C ASN A 218 -19.75 26.12 -5.17
N PRO A 219 -19.64 27.05 -4.18
CA PRO A 219 -20.43 28.30 -4.17
C PRO A 219 -20.28 29.18 -5.42
N ASP A 220 -19.12 29.12 -6.07
CA ASP A 220 -18.77 29.84 -7.30
C ASP A 220 -19.05 29.04 -8.58
N GLY A 221 -19.55 27.81 -8.47
CA GLY A 221 -19.71 26.87 -9.58
C GLY A 221 -18.39 26.33 -10.15
N GLY A 222 -17.28 26.53 -9.42
CA GLY A 222 -15.95 26.07 -9.79
C GLY A 222 -15.82 24.55 -9.89
N ALA A 223 -14.75 24.09 -10.53
CA ALA A 223 -14.42 22.67 -10.61
C ALA A 223 -13.85 22.16 -9.27
N ASN A 224 -14.06 20.89 -8.98
CA ASN A 224 -13.36 20.16 -7.94
C ASN A 224 -12.13 19.50 -8.55
N VAL A 225 -10.97 19.70 -7.92
CA VAL A 225 -9.67 19.33 -8.48
C VAL A 225 -8.99 18.35 -7.53
N GLY A 226 -8.45 17.26 -8.06
CA GLY A 226 -7.80 16.24 -7.25
C GLY A 226 -7.01 15.23 -8.06
N LEU A 227 -6.39 14.29 -7.34
CA LEU A 227 -5.67 13.16 -7.90
C LEU A 227 -6.41 11.86 -7.58
N GLN A 228 -6.53 10.98 -8.59
CA GLN A 228 -6.93 9.59 -8.43
C GLN A 228 -5.74 8.69 -8.72
N LEU A 229 -5.20 8.02 -7.72
CA LEU A 229 -4.12 7.04 -7.86
C LEU A 229 -4.66 5.63 -7.65
N TRP A 230 -4.45 4.74 -8.62
CA TRP A 230 -4.73 3.32 -8.43
C TRP A 230 -3.45 2.58 -8.07
N VAL A 231 -3.51 1.82 -6.99
CA VAL A 231 -2.41 1.01 -6.48
C VAL A 231 -2.82 -0.45 -6.50
N ASP A 232 -2.00 -1.28 -7.14
CA ASP A 232 -2.25 -2.71 -7.24
C ASP A 232 -2.20 -3.37 -5.86
N LEU A 233 -3.13 -4.30 -5.59
CA LEU A 233 -3.05 -5.14 -4.39
C LEU A 233 -2.12 -6.34 -4.63
N PRO A 234 -1.39 -6.80 -3.60
CA PRO A 234 -0.73 -8.09 -3.64
C PRO A 234 -1.73 -9.19 -4.00
N ARG A 235 -1.32 -10.16 -4.80
CA ARG A 235 -2.15 -11.26 -5.30
C ARG A 235 -3.04 -11.87 -4.20
N GLU A 236 -2.46 -12.11 -3.03
CA GLU A 236 -3.09 -12.72 -1.87
C GLU A 236 -4.16 -11.84 -1.20
N LEU A 237 -4.13 -10.53 -1.43
CA LEU A 237 -5.09 -9.57 -0.89
C LEU A 237 -6.17 -9.15 -1.90
N LYS A 238 -6.07 -9.55 -3.17
CA LYS A 238 -7.07 -9.20 -4.20
C LYS A 238 -8.49 -9.73 -3.92
N ALA A 239 -8.63 -10.73 -3.04
CA ALA A 239 -9.92 -11.27 -2.63
C ALA A 239 -10.37 -10.81 -1.22
N CYS A 240 -9.67 -9.85 -0.60
CA CYS A 240 -10.05 -9.34 0.71
C CYS A 240 -11.39 -8.58 0.66
N GLU A 241 -12.00 -8.38 1.83
CA GLU A 241 -13.17 -7.52 1.96
C GLU A 241 -12.81 -6.06 1.60
N PRO A 242 -13.71 -5.34 0.91
CA PRO A 242 -13.51 -3.91 0.70
C PRO A 242 -13.39 -3.16 2.02
N ARG A 243 -12.54 -2.13 2.07
CA ARG A 243 -12.41 -1.24 3.24
C ARG A 243 -12.15 0.20 2.81
N TYR A 244 -12.47 1.13 3.70
CA TYR A 244 -12.09 2.53 3.58
C TYR A 244 -11.15 2.92 4.71
N ARG A 245 -10.19 3.79 4.38
CA ARG A 245 -9.44 4.58 5.34
C ARG A 245 -9.42 6.02 4.87
N ASP A 246 -10.26 6.85 5.47
CA ASP A 246 -10.21 8.30 5.29
C ASP A 246 -9.03 8.87 6.10
N LEU A 247 -8.36 9.88 5.54
CA LEU A 247 -7.35 10.68 6.21
C LEU A 247 -7.70 12.16 6.02
N ARG A 248 -8.05 12.84 7.11
CA ARG A 248 -8.42 14.26 7.07
C ARG A 248 -7.18 15.14 6.92
N ALA A 249 -7.32 16.28 6.27
CA ALA A 249 -6.24 17.25 6.10
C ALA A 249 -5.55 17.60 7.43
N ALA A 250 -6.34 17.73 8.50
CA ALA A 250 -5.85 18.05 9.84
C ALA A 250 -5.02 16.93 10.51
N GLU A 251 -5.12 15.69 10.02
CA GLU A 251 -4.34 14.55 10.50
C GLU A 251 -2.98 14.43 9.79
N ILE A 252 -2.76 15.18 8.70
CA ILE A 252 -1.56 15.07 7.86
C ILE A 252 -0.43 15.90 8.48
N PRO A 253 0.68 15.28 8.91
CA PRO A 253 1.83 16.01 9.42
C PRO A 253 2.47 16.88 8.33
N ARG A 254 2.99 18.03 8.73
CA ARG A 254 3.72 18.96 7.87
C ARG A 254 5.13 19.15 8.39
N VAL A 255 6.09 19.21 7.48
CA VAL A 255 7.46 19.64 7.77
C VAL A 255 7.85 20.80 6.86
N ASP A 256 8.41 21.85 7.45
CA ASP A 256 8.98 22.98 6.73
C ASP A 256 10.50 22.79 6.64
N VAL A 257 11.06 22.95 5.44
CA VAL A 257 12.47 22.72 5.14
C VAL A 257 13.03 23.88 4.31
N ASP A 258 14.35 23.90 4.12
CA ASP A 258 15.05 24.97 3.41
C ASP A 258 14.73 26.38 3.97
N ASP A 259 14.96 26.56 5.28
CA ASP A 259 14.62 27.79 6.03
C ASP A 259 13.13 28.17 5.92
N GLY A 260 12.26 27.16 5.78
CA GLY A 260 10.82 27.30 5.61
C GLY A 260 10.40 27.71 4.20
N ARG A 261 11.31 27.77 3.22
CA ARG A 261 10.97 28.05 1.81
C ARG A 261 10.26 26.90 1.12
N ALA A 262 10.39 25.69 1.64
CA ALA A 262 9.70 24.52 1.18
C ALA A 262 8.85 23.90 2.30
N THR A 263 7.71 23.36 1.91
CA THR A 263 6.77 22.66 2.79
C THR A 263 6.46 21.30 2.22
N VAL A 264 6.56 20.25 3.05
CA VAL A 264 6.19 18.88 2.71
C VAL A 264 5.05 18.43 3.62
N ARG A 265 3.91 18.08 3.04
CA ARG A 265 2.79 17.41 3.71
C ARG A 265 3.00 15.91 3.56
N VAL A 266 3.19 15.21 4.69
CA VAL A 266 3.57 13.79 4.72
C VAL A 266 2.28 12.95 4.75
N ILE A 267 1.68 12.73 3.58
CA ILE A 267 0.40 11.99 3.46
C ILE A 267 0.57 10.53 3.83
N SER A 268 1.64 9.89 3.37
CA SER A 268 2.05 8.56 3.80
C SER A 268 3.56 8.40 3.67
N GLY A 269 4.17 7.62 4.58
CA GLY A 269 5.62 7.48 4.67
C GLY A 269 6.28 8.47 5.62
N GLN A 270 7.45 8.97 5.25
CA GLN A 270 8.26 9.85 6.09
C GLN A 270 8.96 10.95 5.27
N SER A 271 9.12 12.13 5.85
CA SER A 271 9.98 13.19 5.32
C SER A 271 10.70 13.92 6.44
N HIS A 272 12.01 14.09 6.31
CA HIS A 272 12.84 14.90 7.23
C HIS A 272 12.61 14.60 8.73
N GLY A 273 12.51 13.31 9.07
CA GLY A 273 12.30 12.85 10.45
C GLY A 273 10.85 12.93 10.95
N VAL A 274 9.90 13.31 10.09
CA VAL A 274 8.45 13.33 10.40
C VAL A 274 7.77 12.18 9.69
N ASP A 275 7.18 11.28 10.47
CA ASP A 275 6.38 10.14 10.00
C ASP A 275 4.91 10.50 9.86
N SER A 276 4.24 9.90 8.88
CA SER A 276 2.79 9.97 8.70
C SER A 276 2.02 8.98 9.56
N VAL A 277 0.69 9.07 9.50
CA VAL A 277 -0.24 8.06 10.00
C VAL A 277 0.02 6.72 9.28
N LYS A 278 0.00 5.63 10.05
CA LYS A 278 0.25 4.27 9.54
C LYS A 278 -1.04 3.58 9.09
N ASP A 279 -0.89 2.44 8.42
CA ASP A 279 -1.96 1.51 8.04
C ASP A 279 -3.05 2.10 7.10
N LEU A 280 -2.63 3.05 6.25
CA LEU A 280 -3.50 3.70 5.26
C LEU A 280 -3.85 2.78 4.08
N ALA A 281 -2.86 2.08 3.53
CA ALA A 281 -2.98 1.19 2.37
C ALA A 281 -2.41 -0.20 2.70
N TYR A 282 -2.86 -1.24 1.99
CA TYR A 282 -2.27 -2.57 2.10
C TYR A 282 -0.94 -2.66 1.35
N THR A 283 -0.88 -2.07 0.16
CA THR A 283 0.38 -1.95 -0.59
C THR A 283 1.18 -0.78 -0.03
N PRO A 284 2.43 -0.98 0.42
CA PRO A 284 3.24 0.13 0.93
C PRO A 284 3.44 1.21 -0.13
N VAL A 285 2.94 2.41 0.16
CA VAL A 285 3.01 3.58 -0.70
C VAL A 285 3.31 4.82 0.14
N TRP A 286 4.24 5.64 -0.34
CA TRP A 286 4.56 6.96 0.17
C TRP A 286 3.98 7.99 -0.78
N ILE A 287 3.30 8.99 -0.22
CA ILE A 287 2.72 10.12 -0.93
C ILE A 287 3.11 11.36 -0.16
N LEU A 288 3.72 12.31 -0.86
CA LEU A 288 4.19 13.57 -0.28
C LEU A 288 3.69 14.69 -1.17
N ASP A 289 2.97 15.66 -0.60
CA ASP A 289 2.60 16.90 -1.31
C ASP A 289 3.60 17.99 -0.93
N VAL A 290 4.34 18.47 -1.93
CA VAL A 290 5.49 19.36 -1.78
C VAL A 290 5.18 20.70 -2.43
N GLU A 291 5.33 21.76 -1.65
CA GLU A 291 5.16 23.14 -2.06
C GLU A 291 6.49 23.88 -1.89
N LEU A 292 6.94 24.54 -2.96
CA LEU A 292 8.23 25.21 -3.06
C LEU A 292 7.99 26.68 -3.42
N ARG A 293 8.48 27.59 -2.57
CA ARG A 293 8.60 29.01 -2.93
C ARG A 293 9.75 29.20 -3.93
N PRO A 294 9.82 30.33 -4.65
CA PRO A 294 10.95 30.62 -5.53
C PRO A 294 12.32 30.41 -4.86
N GLY A 295 13.21 29.71 -5.56
CA GLY A 295 14.55 29.34 -5.09
C GLY A 295 14.60 28.21 -4.06
N ALA A 296 13.45 27.67 -3.62
CA ALA A 296 13.41 26.62 -2.63
C ALA A 296 13.89 25.28 -3.19
N ARG A 297 14.53 24.48 -2.33
CA ARG A 297 15.07 23.15 -2.69
C ARG A 297 14.69 22.09 -1.68
N VAL A 298 14.41 20.88 -2.17
CA VAL A 298 14.11 19.71 -1.34
C VAL A 298 14.86 18.50 -1.86
N THR A 299 15.52 17.79 -0.96
CA THR A 299 16.03 16.43 -1.22
C THR A 299 15.21 15.45 -0.40
N GLN A 300 14.41 14.64 -1.07
CA GLN A 300 13.55 13.65 -0.43
C GLN A 300 14.18 12.25 -0.51
N PRO A 301 14.62 11.66 0.61
CA PRO A 301 15.01 10.25 0.66
C PRO A 301 13.82 9.34 0.32
N LEU A 302 14.07 8.26 -0.40
CA LEU A 302 13.06 7.27 -0.77
C LEU A 302 13.55 5.86 -0.41
N PRO A 303 12.65 4.93 -0.05
CA PRO A 303 13.05 3.57 0.24
C PRO A 303 13.77 2.92 -0.96
N SER A 304 14.88 2.24 -0.69
CA SER A 304 15.67 1.57 -1.73
C SER A 304 14.84 0.54 -2.49
N GLY A 305 15.04 0.46 -3.80
CA GLY A 305 14.33 -0.46 -4.68
C GLY A 305 12.85 -0.11 -4.95
N TRP A 306 12.30 0.94 -4.34
CA TRP A 306 10.93 1.36 -4.64
C TRP A 306 10.83 2.02 -6.02
N ASN A 307 9.73 1.78 -6.74
CA ASN A 307 9.42 2.59 -7.91
C ASN A 307 8.89 3.94 -7.44
N ALA A 308 9.31 5.02 -8.11
CA ALA A 308 8.97 6.38 -7.70
C ALA A 308 8.72 7.29 -8.90
N PHE A 309 7.88 8.29 -8.68
CA PHE A 309 7.63 9.35 -9.63
C PHE A 309 7.27 10.67 -8.93
N ALA A 310 7.38 11.77 -9.66
CA ALA A 310 6.89 13.08 -9.23
C ALA A 310 5.94 13.66 -10.27
N TYR A 311 4.82 14.24 -9.84
CA TYR A 311 3.84 14.87 -10.73
C TYR A 311 3.70 16.35 -10.41
N VAL A 312 4.00 17.21 -11.38
CA VAL A 312 3.98 18.67 -11.22
C VAL A 312 2.55 19.19 -11.34
N LEU A 313 2.01 19.67 -10.22
CA LEU A 313 0.64 20.18 -10.12
C LEU A 313 0.55 21.65 -10.55
N GLU A 314 1.52 22.47 -10.15
CA GLU A 314 1.55 23.91 -10.36
C GLU A 314 2.99 24.38 -10.57
N GLY A 315 3.17 25.35 -11.47
CA GLY A 315 4.48 25.90 -11.80
C GLY A 315 5.39 24.93 -12.56
N ASP A 316 6.68 25.24 -12.57
CA ASP A 316 7.73 24.44 -13.20
C ASP A 316 8.70 23.94 -12.13
N ALA A 317 9.04 22.65 -12.16
CA ALA A 317 9.98 22.03 -11.24
C ALA A 317 11.30 21.71 -11.94
N TYR A 318 12.41 21.76 -11.20
CA TYR A 318 13.73 21.38 -11.68
C TYR A 318 14.19 20.14 -10.93
N PHE A 319 14.51 19.08 -11.65
CA PHE A 319 14.93 17.80 -11.08
C PHE A 319 16.40 17.52 -11.38
N GLY A 320 17.08 16.86 -10.43
CA GLY A 320 18.54 16.70 -10.47
C GLY A 320 19.25 18.00 -10.08
N GLY A 321 20.55 18.10 -10.34
CA GLY A 321 21.31 19.32 -10.02
C GLY A 321 22.01 19.34 -8.66
N GLY A 322 22.00 18.24 -7.90
CA GLY A 322 22.78 18.14 -6.67
C GLY A 322 24.29 18.26 -6.94
N GLU A 323 24.95 19.25 -6.33
CA GLU A 323 26.41 19.49 -6.41
C GLU A 323 27.04 19.22 -7.80
N GLY A 324 26.61 19.95 -8.83
CA GLY A 324 27.32 20.03 -10.12
C GLY A 324 26.72 19.23 -11.28
N ASP A 325 25.65 18.47 -11.07
CA ASP A 325 24.91 17.80 -12.13
C ASP A 325 24.01 18.77 -12.92
N ALA A 326 23.64 18.40 -14.15
CA ALA A 326 22.69 19.17 -14.94
C ALA A 326 21.27 19.05 -14.34
N ARG A 327 20.61 20.19 -14.12
CA ARG A 327 19.19 20.22 -13.72
C ARG A 327 18.28 20.12 -14.95
N THR A 328 17.23 19.31 -14.85
CA THR A 328 16.21 19.14 -15.90
C THR A 328 14.95 19.91 -15.52
N LYS A 329 14.60 20.92 -16.31
CA LYS A 329 13.33 21.65 -16.15
C LYS A 329 12.16 20.79 -16.63
N VAL A 330 11.12 20.70 -15.82
CA VAL A 330 9.89 19.95 -16.09
C VAL A 330 8.69 20.86 -15.82
N ALA A 331 7.85 21.03 -16.83
CA ALA A 331 6.71 21.93 -16.75
C ALA A 331 5.52 21.31 -16.02
N GLN A 332 4.55 22.14 -15.65
CA GLN A 332 3.25 21.73 -15.12
C GLN A 332 2.61 20.57 -15.90
N TYR A 333 1.88 19.72 -15.20
CA TYR A 333 1.16 18.54 -15.71
C TYR A 333 2.05 17.45 -16.32
N HIS A 334 3.35 17.47 -16.03
CA HIS A 334 4.24 16.38 -16.36
C HIS A 334 4.44 15.44 -15.18
N ASN A 335 4.55 14.16 -15.49
CA ASN A 335 5.02 13.13 -14.59
C ASN A 335 6.49 12.82 -14.90
N VAL A 336 7.33 12.80 -13.86
CA VAL A 336 8.74 12.44 -13.88
C VAL A 336 8.90 11.08 -13.21
N VAL A 337 9.16 10.05 -13.99
CA VAL A 337 9.45 8.71 -13.49
C VAL A 337 10.94 8.59 -13.23
N PHE A 338 11.31 8.11 -12.05
CA PHE A 338 12.69 7.92 -11.65
C PHE A 338 13.16 6.47 -11.88
N GLN A 339 14.47 6.28 -11.96
CA GLN A 339 15.10 4.98 -11.80
C GLN A 339 14.97 4.49 -10.34
N GLN A 340 15.12 3.18 -10.11
CA GLN A 340 15.08 2.62 -8.75
C GLN A 340 16.42 2.81 -8.04
N GLU A 341 17.51 2.88 -8.81
CA GLU A 341 18.86 3.18 -8.36
C GLU A 341 18.95 4.62 -7.81
N GLY A 342 19.55 4.75 -6.63
CA GLY A 342 19.68 6.02 -5.91
C GLY A 342 18.78 6.09 -4.67
N ASP A 343 19.18 6.95 -3.74
CA ASP A 343 18.63 7.03 -2.39
C ASP A 343 17.59 8.16 -2.26
N ALA A 344 17.64 9.17 -3.13
CA ALA A 344 16.82 10.37 -2.99
C ALA A 344 16.42 10.99 -4.33
N VAL A 345 15.38 11.83 -4.28
CA VAL A 345 15.01 12.74 -5.37
C VAL A 345 15.29 14.17 -4.92
N HIS A 346 16.03 14.92 -5.73
CA HIS A 346 16.24 16.35 -5.56
C HIS A 346 15.32 17.14 -6.50
N VAL A 347 14.62 18.12 -5.92
CA VAL A 347 13.73 19.02 -6.64
C VAL A 347 13.94 20.46 -6.19
N GLU A 348 13.92 21.38 -7.15
CA GLU A 348 14.05 22.82 -6.94
C GLU A 348 12.91 23.57 -7.64
N ALA A 349 12.50 24.71 -7.08
CA ALA A 349 11.74 25.73 -7.79
C ALA A 349 12.67 26.66 -8.58
N ALA A 350 12.13 27.40 -9.55
CA ALA A 350 12.88 28.47 -10.22
C ALA A 350 13.37 29.52 -9.20
N ASP A 351 14.58 30.03 -9.39
CA ASP A 351 15.13 31.12 -8.55
C ASP A 351 14.38 32.46 -8.77
N ASP A 352 13.70 32.60 -9.91
CA ASP A 352 12.97 33.80 -10.28
C ASP A 352 11.65 33.92 -9.50
N ALA A 353 11.53 34.98 -8.69
CA ALA A 353 10.32 35.27 -7.93
C ALA A 353 9.07 35.48 -8.83
N ALA A 354 9.26 35.92 -10.08
CA ALA A 354 8.16 36.09 -11.02
C ALA A 354 7.55 34.77 -11.50
N ALA A 355 8.25 33.64 -11.32
CA ALA A 355 7.76 32.31 -11.69
C ALA A 355 6.68 31.75 -10.73
N GLY A 356 6.49 32.37 -9.56
CA GLY A 356 5.51 31.93 -8.56
C GLY A 356 5.93 30.66 -7.81
N ASN A 357 4.99 30.09 -7.05
CA ASN A 357 5.22 28.85 -6.31
C ASN A 357 5.18 27.64 -7.26
N THR A 358 5.90 26.58 -6.87
CA THR A 358 5.83 25.28 -7.51
C THR A 358 5.21 24.29 -6.55
N ARG A 359 4.24 23.50 -7.03
CA ARG A 359 3.62 22.41 -6.25
C ARG A 359 3.71 21.12 -7.02
N LEU A 360 4.12 20.05 -6.35
CA LEU A 360 4.19 18.70 -6.92
C LEU A 360 3.87 17.65 -5.87
N VAL A 361 3.47 16.47 -6.32
CA VAL A 361 3.48 15.27 -5.46
C VAL A 361 4.69 14.41 -5.77
N ILE A 362 5.33 13.85 -4.75
CA ILE A 362 6.31 12.77 -4.87
C ILE A 362 5.65 11.50 -4.35
N VAL A 363 5.65 10.46 -5.17
CA VAL A 363 5.00 9.18 -4.86
C VAL A 363 6.00 8.06 -5.06
N ALA A 364 6.09 7.14 -4.09
CA ALA A 364 6.92 5.95 -4.19
C ALA A 364 6.19 4.73 -3.63
N GLY A 365 6.41 3.55 -4.21
CA GLY A 365 5.72 2.33 -3.76
C GLY A 365 6.56 1.09 -3.96
N THR A 366 6.34 0.08 -3.12
CA THR A 366 7.00 -1.22 -3.25
C THR A 366 6.53 -1.89 -4.54
N PRO A 367 7.44 -2.18 -5.50
CA PRO A 367 7.09 -2.93 -6.69
C PRO A 367 6.60 -4.33 -6.29
N LEU A 368 5.51 -4.76 -6.90
CA LEU A 368 5.00 -6.12 -6.74
C LEU A 368 5.53 -6.98 -7.88
N ASP A 369 6.18 -8.09 -7.52
CA ASP A 369 6.61 -9.13 -8.46
C ASP A 369 5.42 -10.05 -8.80
N GLN A 370 4.50 -9.52 -9.60
CA GLN A 370 3.31 -10.24 -10.02
C GLN A 370 2.84 -9.79 -11.41
N GLU A 371 2.17 -10.70 -12.11
CA GLU A 371 1.50 -10.35 -13.36
C GLU A 371 0.34 -9.40 -13.09
N VAL A 372 0.21 -8.37 -13.93
CA VAL A 372 -0.90 -7.39 -13.90
C VAL A 372 -1.71 -7.55 -15.19
N VAL A 373 -2.93 -8.05 -15.04
CA VAL A 373 -3.92 -8.14 -16.12
C VAL A 373 -5.07 -7.20 -15.78
N GLN A 374 -5.17 -6.12 -16.54
CA GLN A 374 -6.19 -5.09 -16.37
C GLN A 374 -7.17 -5.08 -17.53
N TYR A 375 -8.46 -5.06 -17.21
CA TYR A 375 -9.53 -4.79 -18.17
C TYR A 375 -10.54 -3.83 -17.54
N GLY A 376 -10.49 -2.57 -17.96
CA GLY A 376 -11.26 -1.49 -17.36
C GLY A 376 -11.02 -1.42 -15.84
N PRO A 377 -12.06 -1.57 -15.00
CA PRO A 377 -11.96 -1.45 -13.55
C PRO A 377 -11.48 -2.72 -12.82
N PHE A 378 -11.20 -3.81 -13.54
CA PHE A 378 -10.80 -5.08 -12.95
C PHE A 378 -9.32 -5.33 -13.17
N VAL A 379 -8.57 -5.50 -12.08
CA VAL A 379 -7.11 -5.68 -12.10
C VAL A 379 -6.74 -6.93 -11.32
N LEU A 380 -6.47 -8.02 -12.04
CA LEU A 380 -6.18 -9.34 -11.48
C LEU A 380 -4.84 -9.85 -12.03
N ASN A 381 -4.42 -11.06 -11.63
CA ASN A 381 -3.14 -11.63 -12.04
C ASN A 381 -3.23 -12.64 -13.19
N SER A 382 -4.38 -12.77 -13.85
CA SER A 382 -4.54 -13.59 -15.06
C SER A 382 -5.77 -13.14 -15.87
N LYS A 383 -5.82 -13.55 -17.14
CA LYS A 383 -6.98 -13.30 -18.02
C LYS A 383 -8.24 -13.97 -17.47
N GLU A 384 -8.11 -15.20 -17.00
CA GLU A 384 -9.20 -15.98 -16.40
C GLU A 384 -9.75 -15.26 -15.17
N GLY A 385 -8.89 -14.68 -14.32
CA GLY A 385 -9.32 -13.90 -13.16
C GLY A 385 -10.11 -12.65 -13.54
N VAL A 386 -9.69 -11.95 -14.60
CA VAL A 386 -10.43 -10.80 -15.14
C VAL A 386 -11.78 -11.23 -15.75
N TYR A 387 -11.80 -12.32 -16.52
CA TYR A 387 -13.05 -12.86 -17.06
C TYR A 387 -14.02 -13.26 -15.95
N GLN A 388 -13.52 -13.90 -14.88
CA GLN A 388 -14.33 -14.24 -13.72
C GLN A 388 -14.88 -12.98 -13.04
N ALA A 389 -14.08 -11.90 -12.92
CA ALA A 389 -14.55 -10.63 -12.37
C ALA A 389 -15.70 -10.00 -13.16
N LEU A 390 -15.63 -10.05 -14.50
CA LEU A 390 -16.73 -9.62 -15.37
C LEU A 390 -17.99 -10.45 -15.12
N MET A 391 -17.86 -11.78 -15.05
CA MET A 391 -19.00 -12.68 -14.79
C MET A 391 -19.60 -12.46 -13.41
N ASP A 392 -18.78 -12.29 -12.38
CA ASP A 392 -19.20 -12.04 -11.01
C ASP A 392 -19.97 -10.72 -10.89
N TYR A 393 -19.50 -9.66 -11.56
CA TYR A 393 -20.19 -8.37 -11.62
C TYR A 393 -21.55 -8.48 -12.33
N GLN A 394 -21.59 -9.14 -13.49
CA GLN A 394 -22.83 -9.32 -14.27
C GLN A 394 -23.87 -10.21 -13.58
N SER A 395 -23.41 -11.22 -12.83
CA SER A 395 -24.26 -12.18 -12.12
C SER A 395 -24.57 -11.75 -10.68
N TYR A 396 -24.01 -10.64 -10.20
CA TYR A 396 -24.13 -10.16 -8.82
C TYR A 396 -23.67 -11.22 -7.80
N SER A 397 -22.46 -11.76 -7.99
CA SER A 397 -21.92 -12.84 -7.14
C SER A 397 -20.48 -12.56 -6.69
N ASN A 398 -19.99 -13.35 -5.74
CA ASN A 398 -18.60 -13.40 -5.28
C ASN A 398 -18.00 -12.02 -4.92
N GLY A 399 -18.75 -11.22 -4.16
CA GLY A 399 -18.38 -9.86 -3.76
C GLY A 399 -19.22 -8.76 -4.41
N PHE A 400 -19.99 -9.06 -5.46
CA PHE A 400 -20.89 -8.11 -6.10
C PHE A 400 -22.39 -8.35 -5.79
N GLU A 401 -22.71 -9.13 -4.76
CA GLU A 401 -24.11 -9.47 -4.40
C GLU A 401 -24.97 -8.23 -4.14
N ARG A 402 -24.37 -7.20 -3.55
CA ARG A 402 -25.05 -5.93 -3.23
C ARG A 402 -25.20 -5.00 -4.44
N ALA A 403 -24.54 -5.28 -5.56
CA ALA A 403 -24.74 -4.49 -6.77
C ALA A 403 -26.11 -4.75 -7.41
N LYS A 404 -26.77 -5.85 -7.05
CA LYS A 404 -28.11 -6.16 -7.54
C LYS A 404 -29.11 -5.11 -7.07
N ASP A 405 -29.73 -4.43 -8.03
CA ASP A 405 -30.73 -3.37 -7.82
C ASP A 405 -30.22 -2.13 -7.05
N TRP A 406 -28.92 -2.06 -6.78
CA TRP A 406 -28.32 -0.88 -6.14
C TRP A 406 -28.11 0.24 -7.15
N GLN A 407 -28.38 1.46 -6.70
CA GLN A 407 -28.05 2.69 -7.41
C GLN A 407 -27.68 3.74 -6.37
N SER A 408 -26.60 4.50 -6.59
CA SER A 408 -26.28 5.61 -5.70
C SER A 408 -27.34 6.71 -5.79
N GLU A 409 -27.55 7.45 -4.70
CA GLU A 409 -28.37 8.66 -4.73
C GLU A 409 -27.64 9.78 -5.47
N ILE A 410 -26.32 9.89 -5.26
CA ILE A 410 -25.50 10.97 -5.83
C ILE A 410 -25.30 10.83 -7.34
N GLY A 411 -25.31 9.61 -7.89
CA GLY A 411 -25.15 9.35 -9.32
C GLY A 411 -26.43 9.53 -10.14
N LYS A 412 -27.61 9.62 -9.50
CA LYS A 412 -28.90 9.76 -10.21
C LYS A 412 -29.00 11.01 -11.07
N SER A 413 -28.35 12.10 -10.66
CA SER A 413 -28.38 13.37 -11.39
C SER A 413 -27.74 13.31 -12.77
N MET A 414 -27.00 12.23 -13.09
CA MET A 414 -26.33 12.04 -14.37
C MET A 414 -27.13 11.19 -15.37
N LYS A 415 -28.31 10.69 -14.98
CA LYS A 415 -29.21 9.97 -15.88
C LYS A 415 -30.14 10.99 -16.57
N HIS A 416 -29.79 11.37 -17.80
CA HIS A 416 -30.70 12.07 -18.72
C HIS A 416 -31.10 11.14 -19.87
#